data_AF-A0A945EET0-F1
#
_entry.id   AF-A0A945EET0-F1
#
_cell.length_a   1.000
_cell.length_b   1.000
_cell.length_c   1.000
_cell.angle_alpha   90.00
_cell.angle_beta   90.00
_cell.angle_gamma   90.00
#
_symmetry.space_group_name_H-M   'P 1'
#
loop_
_entity.id
_entity.type
_entity.pdbx_description
1 polymer ?
#
loop_
_entity_poly.entity_id
_entity_poly.type
_entity_poly.pdbx_seq_one_letter_code
_entity_poly.pdbx_strand_id
1 'polypeptide(L)'
;PRDFRAVNNKGYYLKPKNNRYGLIENQYTLKRKAEPNAIKHQPTNWIIKTVEAFKGTNNTIGCMNGFQLHPQIVQIVIDWVEKLPAYLNDQRYIRNNRNDLIADFDQINQGSIVRTKSNINEAININTLVRVNTEALITFKSQLESLLKSLKKLNLNKIKVNTNQHQRLIVEMCEIDSHLSLVALTGTTGALARVNREFEPSKALKVFTSKDIDSSKVIQQIDEIKRILTVVRELKTNAVYVFYREVSTGRYFAVGGTLQGYSRAVRYAALEGCYEYDLEAAHQNILVQVLDQHNIEIAEIDVVREYIANKQFIRNKLAKELGLSLKKVKTILQALTYGAKLSRSHHEAIYEICNANVKTIEKVVTNAWLRRYMEAFKLASKALAKQEVGSVNAVGIEFNKTTDRERLAHILQGCERQVIDAIIKRSDRSNIALLVHDCIVTYNKVKLKRLNKVVKQEIGFDLEFSEDWY
;
A
#
# COMPACT_ATOMS: atom_id res chain seq x y z
N PRO A 1 23.92 3.88 -26.72
CA PRO A 1 25.17 3.23 -27.21
C PRO A 1 26.07 4.12 -28.10
N ARG A 2 25.52 4.86 -29.08
CA ARG A 2 26.31 5.68 -30.02
C ARG A 2 27.02 6.87 -29.34
N ASP A 3 26.35 7.55 -28.42
CA ASP A 3 26.91 8.69 -27.70
C ASP A 3 27.99 8.25 -26.71
N PHE A 4 27.73 7.16 -25.99
CA PHE A 4 28.74 6.53 -25.14
C PHE A 4 30.01 6.18 -25.92
N ARG A 5 29.90 5.59 -27.12
CA ARG A 5 31.09 5.30 -27.95
C ARG A 5 31.83 6.56 -28.41
N ALA A 6 31.12 7.67 -28.64
CA ALA A 6 31.76 8.93 -28.97
C ALA A 6 32.57 9.43 -27.77
N VAL A 7 31.93 9.51 -26.60
CA VAL A 7 32.55 9.94 -25.34
C VAL A 7 33.73 9.04 -24.96
N ASN A 8 33.55 7.72 -25.00
CA ASN A 8 34.53 6.77 -24.50
C ASN A 8 35.71 6.53 -25.46
N ASN A 9 35.46 6.41 -26.78
CA ASN A 9 36.48 5.92 -27.73
C ASN A 9 36.93 6.95 -28.78
N LYS A 10 36.10 7.93 -29.15
CA LYS A 10 36.36 8.80 -30.32
C LYS A 10 36.61 10.27 -29.98
N GLY A 11 36.28 10.67 -28.75
CA GLY A 11 36.17 12.07 -28.38
C GLY A 11 34.80 12.64 -28.73
N TYR A 12 34.46 13.74 -28.08
CA TYR A 12 33.15 14.35 -28.16
C TYR A 12 33.25 15.87 -28.14
N TYR A 13 32.14 16.55 -28.42
CA TYR A 13 32.08 18.01 -28.39
C TYR A 13 30.95 18.43 -27.46
N LEU A 14 31.18 19.48 -26.67
CA LEU A 14 30.15 20.09 -25.83
C LEU A 14 29.80 21.46 -26.37
N LYS A 15 28.53 21.66 -26.71
CA LYS A 15 28.01 22.95 -27.17
C LYS A 15 27.22 23.61 -26.03
N PRO A 16 27.53 24.85 -25.61
CA PRO A 16 26.71 25.59 -24.67
C PRO A 16 25.25 25.63 -25.13
N LYS A 17 24.33 25.38 -24.22
CA LYS A 17 22.90 25.38 -24.52
C LYS A 17 22.40 26.82 -24.54
N ASN A 18 21.62 27.19 -25.55
CA ASN A 18 20.96 28.49 -25.63
C ASN A 18 19.43 28.32 -25.76
N ASN A 19 18.72 29.37 -25.38
CA ASN A 19 17.29 29.53 -25.64
C ASN A 19 17.06 30.92 -26.27
N ARG A 20 15.79 31.28 -26.50
CA ARG A 20 15.41 32.60 -27.07
C ARG A 20 15.84 33.82 -26.22
N TYR A 21 16.30 33.59 -24.98
CA TYR A 21 16.73 34.61 -24.02
C TYR A 21 18.25 34.63 -23.79
N GLY A 22 19.03 33.77 -24.46
CA GLY A 22 20.49 33.74 -24.35
C GLY A 22 21.08 32.37 -24.00
N LEU A 23 22.34 32.36 -23.57
CA LEU A 23 23.05 31.17 -23.12
C LEU A 23 22.56 30.75 -21.73
N ILE A 24 22.35 29.46 -21.52
CA ILE A 24 22.01 28.90 -20.21
C ILE A 24 23.32 28.49 -19.54
N GLU A 25 23.64 29.17 -18.44
CA GLU A 25 24.88 28.96 -17.70
C GLU A 25 25.02 27.50 -17.24
N ASN A 26 26.23 26.93 -17.37
CA ASN A 26 26.58 25.56 -17.00
C ASN A 26 25.76 24.42 -17.66
N GLN A 27 25.02 24.69 -18.73
CA GLN A 27 24.32 23.65 -19.50
C GLN A 27 24.94 23.44 -20.89
N TYR A 28 25.23 22.18 -21.21
CA TYR A 28 25.84 21.78 -22.48
C TYR A 28 25.06 20.67 -23.17
N THR A 29 25.11 20.68 -24.50
CA THR A 29 24.58 19.61 -25.35
C THR A 29 25.74 18.81 -25.93
N LEU A 30 25.71 17.49 -25.75
CA LEU A 30 26.69 16.57 -26.31
C LEU A 30 26.52 16.48 -27.83
N LYS A 31 27.62 16.69 -28.56
CA LYS A 31 27.70 16.57 -30.02
C LYS A 31 28.77 15.54 -30.39
N ARG A 32 28.45 14.70 -31.38
CA ARG A 32 29.33 13.64 -31.88
C ARG A 32 30.26 14.11 -33.01
N LYS A 33 30.01 15.29 -33.56
CA LYS A 33 30.77 15.92 -34.65
C LYS A 33 31.05 17.37 -34.26
N ALA A 34 32.09 17.95 -34.87
CA ALA A 34 32.39 19.35 -34.72
C ALA A 34 31.21 20.20 -35.22
N GLU A 35 30.79 21.15 -34.40
CA GLU A 35 29.78 22.15 -34.73
C GLU A 35 30.31 23.53 -34.31
N PRO A 36 29.83 24.62 -34.94
CA PRO A 36 30.18 25.98 -34.51
C PRO A 36 29.86 26.18 -33.02
N ASN A 37 30.82 26.77 -32.29
CA ASN A 37 30.77 27.05 -30.85
C ASN A 37 30.74 25.80 -29.94
N ALA A 38 31.11 24.63 -30.44
CA ALA A 38 31.27 23.43 -29.62
C ALA A 38 32.75 23.19 -29.24
N ILE A 39 33.01 22.94 -27.96
CA ILE A 39 34.35 22.69 -27.42
C ILE A 39 34.67 21.19 -27.58
N LYS A 40 35.85 20.86 -28.14
CA LYS A 40 36.29 19.48 -28.32
C LYS A 40 36.85 18.91 -27.01
N HIS A 41 36.43 17.70 -26.68
CA HIS A 41 36.94 16.89 -25.58
C HIS A 41 37.53 15.58 -26.11
N GLN A 42 38.64 15.16 -25.51
CA GLN A 42 39.30 13.90 -25.83
C GLN A 42 38.46 12.70 -25.36
N PRO A 43 38.64 11.51 -25.96
CA PRO A 43 38.00 10.29 -25.48
C PRO A 43 38.28 10.07 -24.00
N THR A 44 37.27 9.69 -23.24
CA THR A 44 37.41 9.48 -21.79
C THR A 44 38.09 8.17 -21.43
N ASN A 45 38.07 7.18 -22.35
CA ASN A 45 38.63 5.85 -22.15
C ASN A 45 38.19 5.16 -20.86
N TRP A 46 37.01 5.49 -20.31
CA TRP A 46 36.49 4.90 -19.07
C TRP A 46 36.37 3.39 -19.13
N ILE A 47 36.06 2.87 -20.31
CA ILE A 47 36.07 1.44 -20.61
C ILE A 47 37.14 1.14 -21.66
N ILE A 48 38.08 0.27 -21.31
CA ILE A 48 39.09 -0.30 -22.19
C ILE A 48 38.54 -1.61 -22.74
N LYS A 49 38.52 -1.74 -24.07
CA LYS A 49 38.17 -3.00 -24.73
C LYS A 49 39.38 -3.94 -24.64
N THR A 50 39.25 -5.09 -24.00
CA THR A 50 40.41 -5.93 -23.65
C THR A 50 40.63 -7.11 -24.59
N VAL A 51 39.59 -7.61 -25.30
CA VAL A 51 39.74 -8.71 -26.27
C VAL A 51 38.73 -8.59 -27.42
N GLU A 52 39.15 -8.96 -28.64
CA GLU A 52 38.26 -9.30 -29.75
C GLU A 52 38.14 -10.83 -29.85
N ALA A 53 36.99 -11.40 -29.51
CA ALA A 53 36.75 -12.83 -29.68
C ALA A 53 36.13 -13.11 -31.06
N PHE A 54 36.94 -13.72 -31.96
CA PHE A 54 36.65 -14.45 -33.21
C PHE A 54 35.64 -13.87 -34.24
N LYS A 55 36.02 -13.88 -35.53
CA LYS A 55 35.10 -13.73 -36.68
C LYS A 55 34.64 -15.11 -37.16
N GLY A 56 33.32 -15.31 -37.19
CA GLY A 56 32.65 -16.54 -37.63
C GLY A 56 32.84 -16.94 -39.09
N THR A 57 32.51 -18.20 -39.41
CA THR A 57 32.49 -18.78 -40.76
C THR A 57 31.22 -18.38 -41.52
N ASN A 58 31.16 -18.72 -42.82
CA ASN A 58 30.20 -18.24 -43.83
C ASN A 58 28.69 -18.20 -43.44
N ASN A 59 28.27 -18.84 -42.34
CA ASN A 59 26.88 -18.84 -41.85
C ASN A 59 26.68 -18.39 -40.38
N THR A 60 27.68 -17.80 -39.70
CA THR A 60 27.50 -17.36 -38.30
C THR A 60 28.25 -16.05 -38.00
N ILE A 61 27.54 -15.05 -37.48
CA ILE A 61 28.15 -13.78 -37.02
C ILE A 61 28.66 -13.98 -35.59
N GLY A 62 29.97 -14.07 -35.40
CA GLY A 62 30.58 -14.04 -34.07
C GLY A 62 30.66 -12.60 -33.51
N CYS A 63 30.33 -12.42 -32.22
CA CYS A 63 31.17 -11.73 -31.21
C CYS A 63 30.49 -11.59 -29.82
N MET A 64 31.27 -11.74 -28.75
CA MET A 64 31.09 -11.03 -27.47
C MET A 64 32.39 -10.27 -27.17
N ASN A 65 32.30 -9.05 -26.63
CA ASN A 65 33.46 -8.20 -26.33
C ASN A 65 33.74 -8.19 -24.81
N GLY A 66 35.00 -8.45 -24.43
CA GLY A 66 35.49 -8.20 -23.07
C GLY A 66 35.79 -6.72 -22.87
N PHE A 67 35.33 -6.17 -21.75
CA PHE A 67 35.52 -4.78 -21.37
C PHE A 67 36.10 -4.71 -19.94
N GLN A 68 37.10 -3.87 -19.72
CA GLN A 68 37.64 -3.55 -18.40
C GLN A 68 37.49 -2.05 -18.16
N LEU A 69 37.24 -1.64 -16.91
CA LEU A 69 37.26 -0.23 -16.54
C LEU A 69 38.71 0.29 -16.55
N HIS A 70 38.89 1.56 -16.88
CA HIS A 70 40.20 2.22 -16.77
C HIS A 70 40.70 2.13 -15.32
N PRO A 71 42.00 1.84 -15.07
CA PRO A 71 42.54 1.70 -13.71
C PRO A 71 42.23 2.87 -12.78
N GLN A 72 42.23 4.11 -13.29
CA GLN A 72 41.85 5.30 -12.51
C GLN A 72 40.38 5.29 -12.07
N ILE A 73 39.47 4.78 -12.90
CA ILE A 73 38.04 4.65 -12.53
C ILE A 73 37.89 3.53 -11.49
N VAL A 74 38.62 2.43 -11.66
CA VAL A 74 38.67 1.35 -10.66
C VAL A 74 39.18 1.90 -9.33
N GLN A 75 40.24 2.71 -9.34
CA GLN A 75 40.77 3.33 -8.13
C GLN A 75 39.79 4.32 -7.51
N ILE A 76 39.08 5.15 -8.29
CA ILE A 76 38.03 6.03 -7.76
C ILE A 76 36.92 5.24 -7.07
N VAL A 77 36.53 4.10 -7.64
CA VAL A 77 35.51 3.22 -7.04
C VAL A 77 36.04 2.55 -5.78
N ILE A 78 37.28 2.06 -5.79
CA ILE A 78 37.95 1.47 -4.62
C ILE A 78 38.08 2.51 -3.51
N ASP A 79 38.63 3.70 -3.81
CA ASP A 79 38.75 4.81 -2.88
C ASP A 79 37.39 5.21 -2.29
N TRP A 80 36.33 5.22 -3.11
CA TRP A 80 34.97 5.51 -2.64
C TRP A 80 34.46 4.42 -1.69
N VAL A 81 34.69 3.14 -2.01
CA VAL A 81 34.31 1.98 -1.18
C VAL A 81 35.14 1.91 0.11
N GLU A 82 36.43 2.22 0.07
CA GLU A 82 37.34 2.19 1.21
C GLU A 82 37.16 3.40 2.13
N LYS A 83 36.76 4.55 1.59
CA LYS A 83 36.40 5.73 2.39
C LYS A 83 34.96 5.68 2.90
N LEU A 84 34.12 4.80 2.36
CA LEU A 84 32.72 4.63 2.76
C LEU A 84 32.57 4.43 4.29
N PRO A 85 33.35 3.55 4.96
CA PRO A 85 33.27 3.36 6.40
C PRO A 85 33.61 4.60 7.22
N ALA A 86 34.54 5.45 6.75
CA ALA A 86 34.94 6.67 7.44
C ALA A 86 33.92 7.82 7.25
N TYR A 87 33.21 7.85 6.11
CA TYR A 87 32.09 8.77 5.89
C TYR A 87 30.78 8.30 6.55
N LEU A 88 30.66 7.00 6.85
CA LEU A 88 29.55 6.39 7.59
C LEU A 88 29.71 6.56 9.11
N ASN A 89 30.18 7.73 9.55
CA ASN A 89 30.11 8.15 10.95
C ASN A 89 28.67 7.96 11.48
N ASP A 90 28.56 7.60 12.75
CA ASP A 90 27.45 6.94 13.45
C ASP A 90 26.02 7.55 13.39
N GLN A 91 25.78 8.51 12.51
CA GLN A 91 24.48 9.15 12.32
C GLN A 91 24.02 9.00 10.86
N ARG A 92 23.43 7.85 10.54
CA ARG A 92 22.71 7.67 9.28
C ARG A 92 21.40 8.44 9.35
N TYR A 93 21.35 9.56 8.63
CA TYR A 93 20.14 10.35 8.50
C TYR A 93 19.39 9.98 7.23
N ILE A 94 18.09 9.66 7.36
CA ILE A 94 17.22 9.56 6.19
C ILE A 94 16.82 10.97 5.80
N ARG A 95 17.06 11.31 4.54
CA ARG A 95 16.68 12.58 3.93
C ARG A 95 15.57 12.39 2.91
N ASN A 96 14.68 13.37 2.78
CA ASN A 96 13.66 13.36 1.73
C ASN A 96 14.27 13.73 0.36
N ASN A 97 13.45 13.76 -0.69
CA ASN A 97 13.87 14.13 -2.05
C ASN A 97 14.29 15.61 -2.21
N ARG A 98 14.07 16.44 -1.19
CA ARG A 98 14.55 17.83 -1.08
C ARG A 98 15.79 17.96 -0.20
N ASN A 99 16.33 16.83 0.27
CA ASN A 99 17.48 16.73 1.15
C ASN A 99 17.23 17.17 2.61
N ASP A 100 15.97 17.36 3.03
CA ASP A 100 15.62 17.69 4.42
C ASP A 100 15.75 16.46 5.33
N LEU A 101 16.15 16.64 6.59
CA LEU A 101 16.21 15.53 7.56
C LEU A 101 14.79 15.14 8.00
N ILE A 102 14.55 13.85 8.20
CA ILE A 102 13.27 13.40 8.79
C ILE A 102 13.07 13.94 10.22
N ALA A 103 14.13 14.20 10.98
CA ALA A 103 14.01 14.82 12.30
C ALA A 103 13.40 16.23 12.23
N ASP A 104 13.72 17.00 11.17
CA ASP A 104 13.14 18.32 10.93
C ASP A 104 11.64 18.21 10.60
N PHE A 105 11.24 17.13 9.93
CA PHE A 105 9.83 16.88 9.62
C PHE A 105 8.97 16.71 10.88
N ASP A 106 9.46 15.96 11.89
CA ASP A 106 8.75 15.75 13.15
C ASP A 106 8.61 17.03 13.97
N GLN A 107 9.63 17.88 13.94
CA GLN A 107 9.57 19.20 14.58
C GLN A 107 8.58 20.13 13.88
N ILE A 108 8.57 20.14 12.54
CA ILE A 108 7.71 21.03 11.75
C ILE A 108 6.24 20.60 11.81
N ASN A 109 5.95 19.31 11.64
CA ASN A 109 4.57 18.81 11.51
C ASN A 109 4.03 18.25 12.83
N GLN A 110 4.80 18.35 13.92
CA GLN A 110 4.49 17.75 15.22
C GLN A 110 4.14 16.26 15.12
N GLY A 111 4.66 15.54 14.12
CA GLY A 111 4.35 14.14 13.85
C GLY A 111 4.18 13.79 12.39
N SER A 112 3.55 12.64 12.13
CA SER A 112 3.64 11.97 10.84
C SER A 112 2.67 12.43 9.76
N ILE A 113 1.74 13.34 10.08
CA ILE A 113 0.65 13.73 9.18
C ILE A 113 0.86 15.17 8.71
N VAL A 114 1.02 15.36 7.40
CA VAL A 114 1.03 16.69 6.79
C VAL A 114 -0.39 17.19 6.66
N ARG A 115 -0.80 18.10 7.56
CA ARG A 115 -2.12 18.73 7.57
C ARG A 115 -2.07 20.03 6.78
N THR A 116 -2.55 20.00 5.54
CA THR A 116 -2.52 21.16 4.62
C THR A 116 -3.87 21.44 3.98
N LYS A 117 -4.87 20.59 4.25
CA LYS A 117 -6.20 20.66 3.64
C LYS A 117 -7.30 20.80 4.69
N SER A 118 -7.19 20.06 5.80
CA SER A 118 -8.20 20.11 6.87
C SER A 118 -7.97 21.27 7.81
N ASN A 119 -8.99 21.58 8.62
CA ASN A 119 -8.92 22.54 9.72
C ASN A 119 -8.45 21.91 11.05
N ILE A 120 -7.92 20.68 11.01
CA ILE A 120 -7.54 19.93 12.20
C ILE A 120 -6.14 20.32 12.65
N ASN A 121 -5.96 20.50 13.96
CA ASN A 121 -4.68 20.88 14.56
C ASN A 121 -3.64 19.74 14.46
N GLU A 122 -2.42 20.08 14.07
CA GLU A 122 -1.27 19.15 13.98
C GLU A 122 -0.81 18.58 15.33
N ALA A 123 -1.16 19.18 16.46
CA ALA A 123 -0.82 18.71 17.80
C ALA A 123 -1.38 17.31 18.11
N ILE A 124 -2.45 16.88 17.43
CA ILE A 124 -3.00 15.53 17.57
C ILE A 124 -2.35 14.53 16.59
N ASN A 125 -1.25 14.87 15.92
CA ASN A 125 -0.60 13.95 15.00
C ASN A 125 -0.03 12.71 15.69
N ILE A 126 0.14 11.63 14.91
CA ILE A 126 0.70 10.37 15.41
C ILE A 126 2.21 10.31 15.24
N ASN A 127 2.84 9.31 15.86
CA ASN A 127 4.27 9.08 15.72
C ASN A 127 4.66 8.72 14.28
N THR A 128 5.83 9.19 13.88
CA THR A 128 6.38 8.97 12.54
C THR A 128 7.11 7.64 12.46
N LEU A 129 7.76 7.23 13.55
CA LEU A 129 8.36 5.92 13.68
C LEU A 129 7.30 4.88 14.07
N VAL A 130 7.13 3.91 13.18
CA VAL A 130 6.28 2.74 13.38
C VAL A 130 7.18 1.56 13.67
N ARG A 131 7.11 1.04 14.91
CA ARG A 131 7.76 -0.21 15.31
C ARG A 131 7.21 -1.37 14.48
N VAL A 132 8.12 -2.24 14.04
CA VAL A 132 7.82 -3.43 13.23
C VAL A 132 8.42 -4.68 13.86
N ASN A 133 7.78 -5.82 13.65
CA ASN A 133 8.28 -7.13 14.03
C ASN A 133 9.24 -7.65 12.96
N THR A 134 10.54 -7.51 13.21
CA THR A 134 11.59 -7.91 12.26
C THR A 134 11.74 -9.42 12.13
N GLU A 135 11.53 -10.17 13.22
CA GLU A 135 11.57 -11.63 13.24
C GLU A 135 10.46 -12.20 12.35
N ALA A 136 9.22 -11.76 12.55
CA ALA A 136 8.07 -12.12 11.73
C ALA A 136 8.29 -11.84 10.23
N LEU A 137 8.87 -10.68 9.91
CA LEU A 137 9.22 -10.31 8.53
C LEU A 137 10.27 -11.23 7.93
N ILE A 138 11.31 -11.59 8.68
CA ILE A 138 12.36 -12.51 8.22
C ILE A 138 11.78 -13.89 7.97
N THR A 139 10.99 -14.41 8.91
CA THR A 139 10.30 -15.70 8.78
C THR A 139 9.40 -15.72 7.56
N PHE A 140 8.52 -14.72 7.41
CA PHE A 140 7.60 -14.65 6.27
C PHE A 140 8.34 -14.51 4.94
N LYS A 141 9.42 -13.72 4.89
CA LYS A 141 10.28 -13.64 3.70
C LYS A 141 10.89 -14.99 3.34
N SER A 142 11.42 -15.73 4.31
CA SER A 142 12.00 -17.07 4.06
C SER A 142 10.95 -18.06 3.55
N GLN A 143 9.72 -17.99 4.07
CA GLN A 143 8.59 -18.77 3.56
C GLN A 143 8.28 -18.44 2.08
N LEU A 144 8.21 -17.16 1.73
CA LEU A 144 7.97 -16.71 0.36
C LEU A 144 9.12 -17.09 -0.60
N GLU A 145 10.38 -16.99 -0.15
CA GLU A 145 11.55 -17.39 -0.94
C GLU A 145 11.59 -18.91 -1.18
N SER A 146 11.20 -19.71 -0.19
CA SER A 146 11.05 -21.16 -0.34
C SER A 146 9.94 -21.50 -1.35
N LEU A 147 8.77 -20.88 -1.21
CA LEU A 147 7.67 -21.02 -2.16
C LEU A 147 8.10 -20.68 -3.59
N LEU A 148 8.87 -19.60 -3.78
CA LEU A 148 9.36 -19.21 -5.09
C LEU A 148 10.33 -20.25 -5.69
N LYS A 149 11.15 -20.91 -4.86
CA LYS A 149 12.00 -22.03 -5.29
C LYS A 149 11.16 -23.23 -5.71
N SER A 150 10.15 -23.61 -4.92
CA SER A 150 9.23 -24.71 -5.25
C SER A 150 8.47 -24.44 -6.54
N LEU A 151 7.95 -23.22 -6.74
CA LEU A 151 7.29 -22.80 -7.98
C LEU A 151 8.20 -22.95 -9.20
N LYS A 152 9.46 -22.52 -9.10
CA LYS A 152 10.47 -22.67 -10.17
C LYS A 152 10.75 -24.14 -10.47
N LYS A 153 10.92 -24.98 -9.44
CA LYS A 153 11.18 -26.42 -9.60
C LYS A 153 10.02 -27.14 -10.31
N LEU A 154 8.79 -26.70 -10.05
CA LEU A 154 7.57 -27.25 -10.67
C LEU A 154 7.22 -26.60 -12.01
N ASN A 155 7.99 -25.60 -12.47
CA ASN A 155 7.70 -24.78 -13.65
C ASN A 155 6.29 -24.16 -13.62
N LEU A 156 5.86 -23.68 -12.45
CA LEU A 156 4.55 -23.08 -12.22
C LEU A 156 4.68 -21.58 -11.98
N ASN A 157 3.81 -20.80 -12.62
CA ASN A 157 3.69 -19.35 -12.39
C ASN A 157 2.50 -18.98 -11.51
N LYS A 158 1.50 -19.87 -11.41
CA LYS A 158 0.27 -19.63 -10.67
C LYS A 158 -0.26 -20.92 -10.05
N ILE A 159 -0.78 -20.83 -8.84
CA ILE A 159 -1.47 -21.91 -8.15
C ILE A 159 -2.86 -21.44 -7.75
N LYS A 160 -3.87 -22.25 -8.06
CA LYS A 160 -5.25 -22.00 -7.62
C LYS A 160 -5.44 -22.41 -6.17
N VAL A 161 -6.16 -21.60 -5.43
CA VAL A 161 -6.56 -21.88 -4.04
C VAL A 161 -7.32 -23.22 -3.96
N ASN A 162 -7.19 -23.93 -2.83
CA ASN A 162 -7.87 -25.21 -2.55
C ASN A 162 -7.53 -26.38 -3.50
N THR A 163 -6.38 -26.33 -4.17
CA THR A 163 -5.83 -27.50 -4.88
C THR A 163 -4.93 -28.32 -3.95
N ASN A 164 -4.73 -29.61 -4.25
CA ASN A 164 -3.79 -30.45 -3.48
C ASN A 164 -2.37 -29.87 -3.46
N GLN A 165 -1.93 -29.25 -4.57
CA GLN A 165 -0.65 -28.56 -4.66
C GLN A 165 -0.60 -27.33 -3.74
N HIS A 166 -1.67 -26.53 -3.71
CA HIS A 166 -1.80 -25.40 -2.80
C HIS A 166 -1.66 -25.84 -1.34
N GLN A 167 -2.39 -26.89 -0.93
CA GLN A 167 -2.31 -27.41 0.43
C GLN A 167 -0.92 -27.93 0.80
N ARG A 168 -0.26 -28.68 -0.09
CA ARG A 168 1.10 -29.18 0.14
C ARG A 168 2.11 -28.04 0.35
N LEU A 169 2.06 -27.01 -0.48
CA LEU A 169 2.97 -25.87 -0.38
C LEU A 169 2.74 -25.04 0.89
N ILE A 170 1.49 -24.97 1.39
CA ILE A 170 1.22 -24.34 2.68
C ILE A 170 1.92 -25.10 3.82
N VAL A 171 1.84 -26.43 3.81
CA VAL A 171 2.51 -27.27 4.82
C VAL A 171 4.03 -27.03 4.78
N GLU A 172 4.64 -27.04 3.59
CA GLU A 172 6.08 -26.73 3.41
C GLU A 172 6.45 -25.34 3.96
N MET A 173 5.58 -24.33 3.79
CA MET A 173 5.81 -23.00 4.35
C MET A 173 5.69 -22.97 5.88
N CYS A 174 4.75 -23.71 6.47
CA CYS A 174 4.62 -23.82 7.93
C CYS A 174 5.81 -24.51 8.58
N GLU A 175 6.43 -25.50 7.91
CA GLU A 175 7.61 -26.19 8.45
C GLU A 175 8.80 -25.24 8.67
N ILE A 176 8.99 -24.23 7.82
CA ILE A 176 10.05 -23.22 7.96
C ILE A 176 9.91 -22.43 9.26
N ASP A 177 8.67 -22.13 9.65
CA ASP A 177 8.34 -21.41 10.87
C ASP A 177 8.80 -22.20 12.11
N SER A 178 8.57 -23.51 12.09
CA SER A 178 9.00 -24.42 13.16
C SER A 178 10.53 -24.51 13.31
N HIS A 179 11.26 -24.54 12.18
CA HIS A 179 12.72 -24.62 12.19
C HIS A 179 13.38 -23.33 12.69
N LEU A 180 12.87 -22.17 12.29
CA LEU A 180 13.38 -20.87 12.77
C LEU A 180 13.08 -20.67 14.26
N SER A 181 11.89 -21.07 14.72
CA SER A 181 11.52 -21.03 16.14
C SER A 181 12.42 -21.92 17.02
N LEU A 182 12.79 -23.10 16.53
CA LEU A 182 13.72 -24.00 17.22
C LEU A 182 15.14 -23.43 17.28
N VAL A 183 15.63 -22.85 16.18
CA VAL A 183 16.97 -22.24 16.13
C VAL A 183 17.08 -21.03 17.05
N ALA A 184 16.02 -20.22 17.20
CA ALA A 184 15.98 -19.10 18.14
C ALA A 184 16.02 -19.53 19.62
N LEU A 185 15.49 -20.73 19.94
CA LEU A 185 15.50 -21.31 21.29
C LEU A 185 16.81 -22.07 21.61
N THR A 186 17.52 -22.56 20.59
CA THR A 186 18.78 -23.30 20.78
C THR A 186 20.00 -22.37 20.79
N GLY A 187 20.01 -21.42 21.73
CA GLY A 187 21.25 -20.92 22.34
C GLY A 187 21.78 -21.89 23.42
N THR A 188 21.03 -22.94 23.74
CA THR A 188 21.42 -23.99 24.67
C THR A 188 21.09 -25.35 24.08
N THR A 189 22.13 -26.18 23.99
CA THR A 189 22.12 -27.60 23.64
C THR A 189 21.07 -28.39 24.43
N GLY A 190 20.29 -29.23 23.75
CA GLY A 190 19.50 -30.26 24.41
C GLY A 190 18.30 -30.72 23.58
N ALA A 191 18.44 -31.88 22.94
CA ALA A 191 17.36 -32.58 22.26
C ALA A 191 16.24 -32.93 23.24
N LEU A 192 15.04 -32.38 23.07
CA LEU A 192 13.83 -32.83 23.75
C LEU A 192 12.65 -32.84 22.78
N ALA A 193 12.22 -34.07 22.48
CA ALA A 193 10.90 -34.52 22.04
C ALA A 193 10.10 -33.64 21.04
N ARG A 194 9.83 -34.21 19.86
CA ARG A 194 8.74 -33.80 18.95
C ARG A 194 7.40 -33.79 19.70
N VAL A 195 7.06 -32.65 20.27
CA VAL A 195 5.67 -32.33 20.60
C VAL A 195 5.01 -32.02 19.27
N ASN A 196 4.05 -32.86 18.85
CA ASN A 196 3.13 -32.54 17.76
C ASN A 196 2.28 -31.32 18.20
N ARG A 197 2.85 -30.12 18.11
CA ARG A 197 2.06 -28.89 18.16
C ARG A 197 1.31 -28.81 16.85
N GLU A 198 -0.01 -28.77 16.91
CA GLU A 198 -0.83 -28.29 15.79
C GLU A 198 -0.34 -26.88 15.47
N PHE A 199 0.37 -26.74 14.34
CA PHE A 199 1.02 -25.50 13.99
C PHE A 199 -0.02 -24.59 13.33
N GLU A 200 -0.54 -23.64 14.10
CA GLU A 200 -1.43 -22.61 13.60
C GLU A 200 -0.62 -21.61 12.75
N PRO A 201 -0.89 -21.48 11.44
CA PRO A 201 -0.12 -20.58 10.59
C PRO A 201 -0.28 -19.13 11.03
N SER A 202 0.78 -18.33 10.91
CA SER A 202 0.75 -16.89 11.18
C SER A 202 -0.36 -16.21 10.38
N LYS A 203 -0.87 -15.08 10.88
CA LYS A 203 -1.93 -14.32 10.20
C LYS A 203 -1.49 -13.89 8.80
N ALA A 204 -0.22 -13.50 8.65
CA ALA A 204 0.38 -13.17 7.38
C ALA A 204 0.26 -14.33 6.38
N LEU A 205 0.61 -15.55 6.80
CA LEU A 205 0.53 -16.74 5.97
C LEU A 205 -0.93 -17.13 5.65
N LYS A 206 -1.83 -17.08 6.65
CA LYS A 206 -3.29 -17.31 6.44
C LYS A 206 -3.86 -16.37 5.39
N VAL A 207 -3.51 -15.09 5.46
CA VAL A 207 -4.02 -14.07 4.54
C VAL A 207 -3.41 -14.22 3.15
N PHE A 208 -2.11 -14.53 3.08
CA PHE A 208 -1.41 -14.81 1.82
C PHE A 208 -2.04 -16.00 1.08
N THR A 209 -2.28 -17.10 1.79
CA THR A 209 -2.78 -18.38 1.26
C THR A 209 -4.30 -18.44 1.06
N SER A 210 -5.03 -17.41 1.48
CA SER A 210 -6.49 -17.31 1.27
C SER A 210 -6.90 -17.09 -0.20
N LYS A 211 -5.95 -16.93 -1.12
CA LYS A 211 -6.17 -16.58 -2.53
C LYS A 211 -5.22 -17.35 -3.44
N ASP A 212 -5.53 -17.32 -4.73
CA ASP A 212 -4.60 -17.77 -5.77
C ASP A 212 -3.21 -17.13 -5.59
N ILE A 213 -2.19 -17.97 -5.64
CA ILE A 213 -0.79 -17.59 -5.54
C ILE A 213 -0.26 -17.33 -6.95
N ASP A 214 0.38 -16.19 -7.14
CA ASP A 214 1.02 -15.78 -8.39
C ASP A 214 2.48 -15.42 -8.10
N SER A 215 3.42 -15.94 -8.88
CA SER A 215 4.85 -15.71 -8.67
C SER A 215 5.22 -14.23 -8.69
N SER A 216 4.55 -13.41 -9.51
CA SER A 216 4.76 -11.96 -9.55
C SER A 216 4.39 -11.29 -8.23
N LYS A 217 3.29 -11.71 -7.59
CA LYS A 217 2.83 -11.20 -6.30
C LYS A 217 3.73 -11.67 -5.15
N VAL A 218 4.28 -12.87 -5.24
CA VAL A 218 5.26 -13.38 -4.28
C VAL A 218 6.53 -12.52 -4.33
N ILE A 219 7.05 -12.26 -5.53
CA ILE A 219 8.23 -11.40 -5.73
C ILE A 219 7.96 -10.00 -5.19
N GLN A 220 6.80 -9.41 -5.51
CA GLN A 220 6.41 -8.10 -4.98
C GLN A 220 6.46 -8.07 -3.44
N GLN A 221 5.88 -9.06 -2.76
CA GLN A 221 5.86 -9.11 -1.30
C GLN A 221 7.26 -9.29 -0.70
N ILE A 222 8.13 -10.09 -1.33
CA ILE A 222 9.53 -10.20 -0.93
C ILE A 222 10.23 -8.84 -1.04
N ASP A 223 9.99 -8.09 -2.12
CA ASP A 223 10.59 -6.76 -2.32
C ASP A 223 10.05 -5.74 -1.32
N GLU A 224 8.76 -5.78 -0.98
CA GLU A 224 8.16 -4.98 0.09
C GLU A 224 8.85 -5.26 1.44
N ILE A 225 9.03 -6.53 1.81
CA ILE A 225 9.72 -6.92 3.06
C ILE A 225 11.18 -6.47 3.06
N LYS A 226 11.91 -6.65 1.94
CA LYS A 226 13.31 -6.21 1.81
C LYS A 226 13.45 -4.71 2.01
N ARG A 227 12.51 -3.90 1.51
CA ARG A 227 12.51 -2.45 1.75
C ARG A 227 12.36 -2.12 3.23
N ILE A 228 11.44 -2.79 3.93
CA ILE A 228 11.26 -2.62 5.39
C ILE A 228 12.55 -2.96 6.13
N LEU A 229 13.10 -4.16 5.89
CA LEU A 229 14.31 -4.63 6.58
C LEU A 229 15.54 -3.77 6.27
N THR A 230 15.62 -3.21 5.06
CA THR A 230 16.68 -2.25 4.72
C THR A 230 16.56 -1.00 5.58
N VAL A 231 15.37 -0.40 5.69
CA VAL A 231 15.15 0.80 6.52
C VAL A 231 15.46 0.52 7.99
N VAL A 232 14.99 -0.60 8.54
CA VAL A 232 15.31 -1.03 9.93
C VAL A 232 16.81 -1.11 10.15
N ARG A 233 17.55 -1.74 9.22
CA ARG A 233 19.01 -1.86 9.29
C ARG A 233 19.70 -0.49 9.23
N GLU A 234 19.26 0.38 8.33
CA GLU A 234 19.83 1.73 8.19
C GLU A 234 19.57 2.59 9.44
N LEU A 235 18.40 2.45 10.06
CA LEU A 235 18.05 3.18 11.28
C LEU A 235 18.61 2.55 12.58
N LYS A 236 19.19 1.34 12.50
CA LYS A 236 19.63 0.56 13.67
C LYS A 236 18.52 0.42 14.73
N THR A 237 17.26 0.33 14.31
CA THR A 237 16.08 0.16 15.18
C THR A 237 15.02 -0.70 14.51
N ASN A 238 14.19 -1.37 15.29
CA ASN A 238 13.04 -2.15 14.82
C ASN A 238 11.85 -1.25 14.45
N ALA A 239 12.08 -0.20 13.67
CA ALA A 239 11.07 0.75 13.26
C ALA A 239 11.31 1.28 11.84
N VAL A 240 10.25 1.77 11.21
CA VAL A 240 10.27 2.44 9.92
C VAL A 240 9.49 3.74 9.97
N TYR A 241 9.87 4.70 9.13
CA TYR A 241 9.12 5.93 8.99
C TYR A 241 7.86 5.73 8.13
N VAL A 242 6.74 6.25 8.62
CA VAL A 242 5.49 6.34 7.87
C VAL A 242 5.01 7.78 7.93
N PHE A 243 4.76 8.38 6.78
CA PHE A 243 4.23 9.74 6.65
C PHE A 243 2.90 9.71 5.93
N TYR A 244 1.98 10.57 6.34
CA TYR A 244 0.66 10.71 5.75
C TYR A 244 0.48 12.09 5.16
N ARG A 245 -0.26 12.14 4.05
CA ARG A 245 -0.83 13.38 3.51
C ARG A 245 -2.34 13.28 3.46
N GLU A 246 -2.98 14.43 3.53
CA GLU A 246 -4.42 14.54 3.30
C GLU A 246 -4.73 14.52 1.81
N VAL A 247 -5.77 13.77 1.43
CA VAL A 247 -6.37 13.85 0.09
C VAL A 247 -7.67 14.66 0.14
N SER A 248 -8.20 15.05 -1.02
CA SER A 248 -9.37 15.94 -1.11
C SER A 248 -10.63 15.41 -0.42
N THR A 249 -10.76 14.10 -0.24
CA THR A 249 -11.90 13.51 0.49
C THR A 249 -11.70 13.45 2.00
N GLY A 250 -10.55 13.88 2.51
CA GLY A 250 -10.19 13.85 3.93
C GLY A 250 -9.38 12.64 4.38
N ARG A 251 -9.32 11.54 3.61
CA ARG A 251 -8.54 10.36 4.02
C ARG A 251 -7.03 10.64 4.11
N TYR A 252 -6.34 9.83 4.90
CA TYR A 252 -4.89 9.82 4.95
C TYR A 252 -4.28 8.81 4.00
N PHE A 253 -3.35 9.29 3.19
CA PHE A 253 -2.58 8.48 2.27
C PHE A 253 -1.12 8.51 2.66
N ALA A 254 -0.54 7.34 2.85
CA ALA A 254 0.86 7.25 3.18
C ALA A 254 1.72 7.59 1.95
N VAL A 255 2.78 8.35 2.19
CA VAL A 255 3.69 8.83 1.14
C VAL A 255 4.82 7.82 0.95
N GLY A 256 5.25 7.59 -0.29
CA GLY A 256 6.45 6.80 -0.59
C GLY A 256 6.25 5.29 -0.67
N GLY A 257 5.00 4.80 -0.74
CA GLY A 257 4.73 3.36 -0.80
C GLY A 257 5.27 2.65 0.45
N THR A 258 4.85 3.13 1.61
CA THR A 258 5.17 2.61 2.95
C THR A 258 4.18 1.52 3.36
N LEU A 259 4.17 1.14 4.65
CA LEU A 259 3.33 0.07 5.20
C LEU A 259 1.86 0.11 4.75
N GLN A 260 1.22 1.30 4.70
CA GLN A 260 -0.19 1.42 4.26
C GLN A 260 -0.42 0.91 2.83
N GLY A 261 0.56 1.10 1.93
CA GLY A 261 0.47 0.69 0.53
C GLY A 261 0.91 -0.76 0.26
N TYR A 262 1.57 -1.41 1.22
CA TYR A 262 2.05 -2.79 1.07
C TYR A 262 0.94 -3.83 1.14
N SER A 263 1.26 -5.02 0.67
CA SER A 263 0.34 -6.16 0.70
C SER A 263 -0.13 -6.44 2.12
N ARG A 264 -1.42 -6.79 2.28
CA ARG A 264 -2.02 -7.05 3.60
C ARG A 264 -1.25 -8.11 4.41
N ALA A 265 -0.76 -9.15 3.75
CA ALA A 265 0.07 -10.18 4.40
C ALA A 265 1.41 -9.63 4.92
N VAL A 266 2.07 -8.76 4.15
CA VAL A 266 3.31 -8.08 4.57
C VAL A 266 3.05 -7.15 5.75
N ARG A 267 1.91 -6.43 5.76
CA ARG A 267 1.52 -5.63 6.93
C ARG A 267 1.29 -6.49 8.18
N TYR A 268 0.62 -7.64 8.04
CA TYR A 268 0.42 -8.55 9.17
C TYR A 268 1.74 -9.07 9.73
N ALA A 269 2.69 -9.45 8.86
CA ALA A 269 4.03 -9.82 9.32
C ALA A 269 4.76 -8.62 9.97
N ALA A 270 4.70 -7.43 9.36
CA ALA A 270 5.39 -6.25 9.87
C ALA A 270 4.86 -5.78 11.24
N LEU A 271 3.59 -6.02 11.54
CA LEU A 271 2.91 -5.54 12.75
C LEU A 271 2.34 -6.69 13.57
N GLU A 272 2.92 -7.90 13.46
CA GLU A 272 2.47 -9.09 14.20
C GLU A 272 2.40 -8.80 15.71
N GLY A 273 1.28 -9.17 16.32
CA GLY A 273 0.99 -8.88 17.73
C GLY A 273 0.20 -7.58 17.97
N CYS A 274 0.00 -6.73 16.95
CA CYS A 274 -0.83 -5.53 17.04
C CYS A 274 -2.34 -5.83 16.93
N TYR A 275 -3.17 -4.80 17.12
CA TYR A 275 -4.63 -4.90 17.04
C TYR A 275 -5.17 -3.95 15.98
N GLU A 276 -5.96 -4.49 15.05
CA GLU A 276 -6.72 -3.79 14.01
C GLU A 276 -8.08 -3.38 14.55
N TYR A 277 -8.46 -2.12 14.40
CA TYR A 277 -9.81 -1.64 14.68
C TYR A 277 -10.41 -1.01 13.42
N ASP A 278 -11.40 -1.69 12.84
CA ASP A 278 -12.05 -1.29 11.57
C ASP A 278 -13.51 -0.90 11.83
N LEU A 279 -13.97 0.17 11.18
CA LEU A 279 -15.34 0.66 11.35
C LEU A 279 -16.36 -0.25 10.65
N GLU A 280 -17.34 -0.75 11.40
CA GLU A 280 -18.33 -1.66 10.84
C GLU A 280 -19.37 -0.93 9.98
N ALA A 281 -19.41 -1.25 8.68
CA ALA A 281 -20.39 -0.69 7.74
C ALA A 281 -20.44 0.85 7.80
N ALA A 282 -19.24 1.46 7.90
CA ALA A 282 -19.05 2.88 8.19
C ALA A 282 -19.95 3.76 7.34
N HIS A 283 -19.91 3.60 6.01
CA HIS A 283 -20.65 4.47 5.08
C HIS A 283 -22.16 4.37 5.19
N GLN A 284 -22.70 3.17 5.40
CA GLN A 284 -24.14 3.01 5.53
C GLN A 284 -24.63 3.66 6.83
N ASN A 285 -23.91 3.41 7.92
CA ASN A 285 -24.27 3.93 9.23
C ASN A 285 -24.08 5.46 9.31
N ILE A 286 -22.95 5.97 8.81
CA ILE A 286 -22.69 7.40 8.68
C ILE A 286 -23.76 8.08 7.83
N LEU A 287 -24.16 7.51 6.67
CA LEU A 287 -25.17 8.14 5.82
C LEU A 287 -26.48 8.36 6.59
N VAL A 288 -26.97 7.31 7.26
CA VAL A 288 -28.21 7.38 8.02
C VAL A 288 -28.13 8.47 9.10
N GLN A 289 -27.04 8.49 9.86
CA GLN A 289 -26.87 9.46 10.94
C GLN A 289 -26.66 10.91 10.42
N VAL A 290 -26.01 11.09 9.26
CA VAL A 290 -25.89 12.40 8.62
C VAL A 290 -27.25 12.91 8.15
N LEU A 291 -28.10 12.05 7.58
CA LEU A 291 -29.48 12.42 7.20
C LEU A 291 -30.29 12.82 8.43
N ASP A 292 -30.19 12.04 9.52
CA ASP A 292 -30.88 12.30 10.78
C ASP A 292 -30.43 13.64 11.39
N GLN A 293 -29.14 13.94 11.39
CA GLN A 293 -28.60 15.23 11.87
C GLN A 293 -29.07 16.45 11.08
N HIS A 294 -29.38 16.28 9.80
CA HIS A 294 -29.88 17.36 8.92
C HIS A 294 -31.41 17.34 8.80
N ASN A 295 -32.12 16.50 9.56
CA ASN A 295 -33.57 16.31 9.48
C ASN A 295 -34.04 16.02 8.04
N ILE A 296 -33.29 15.21 7.29
CA ILE A 296 -33.63 14.81 5.92
C ILE A 296 -34.34 13.46 5.95
N GLU A 297 -35.64 13.48 5.67
CA GLU A 297 -36.45 12.26 5.60
C GLU A 297 -36.58 11.74 4.16
N ILE A 298 -36.29 10.45 3.97
CA ILE A 298 -36.38 9.75 2.68
C ILE A 298 -36.91 8.35 2.96
N ALA A 299 -38.09 8.02 2.44
CA ALA A 299 -38.74 6.72 2.70
C ALA A 299 -37.84 5.53 2.28
N GLU A 300 -37.09 5.67 1.20
CA GLU A 300 -36.19 4.63 0.70
C GLU A 300 -35.02 4.34 1.64
N ILE A 301 -34.69 5.21 2.61
CA ILE A 301 -33.58 4.99 3.53
C ILE A 301 -33.81 3.79 4.47
N ASP A 302 -35.05 3.35 4.65
CA ASP A 302 -35.40 2.21 5.50
C ASP A 302 -34.70 0.93 5.08
N VAL A 303 -34.44 0.73 3.78
CA VAL A 303 -33.66 -0.43 3.30
C VAL A 303 -32.22 -0.41 3.81
N VAL A 304 -31.65 0.79 4.02
CA VAL A 304 -30.30 0.98 4.57
C VAL A 304 -30.32 0.76 6.08
N ARG A 305 -31.36 1.24 6.79
CA ARG A 305 -31.56 0.96 8.22
C ARG A 305 -31.74 -0.55 8.47
N GLU A 306 -32.55 -1.23 7.65
CA GLU A 306 -32.72 -2.68 7.67
C GLU A 306 -31.38 -3.40 7.47
N TYR A 307 -30.58 -2.93 6.51
CA TYR A 307 -29.25 -3.47 6.25
C TYR A 307 -28.30 -3.33 7.45
N ILE A 308 -28.27 -2.17 8.10
CA ILE A 308 -27.41 -1.92 9.27
C ILE A 308 -27.81 -2.83 10.44
N ALA A 309 -29.11 -2.99 10.69
CA ALA A 309 -29.61 -3.84 11.76
C ALA A 309 -29.37 -5.35 11.51
N ASN A 310 -29.42 -5.79 10.24
CA ASN A 310 -29.40 -7.21 9.89
C ASN A 310 -28.24 -7.58 8.92
N LYS A 311 -27.09 -6.90 9.03
CA LYS A 311 -25.93 -6.98 8.11
C LYS A 311 -25.61 -8.41 7.66
N GLN A 312 -25.38 -9.31 8.61
CA GLN A 312 -24.91 -10.67 8.31
C GLN A 312 -26.01 -11.53 7.69
N PHE A 313 -27.24 -11.40 8.17
CA PHE A 313 -28.41 -12.10 7.63
C PHE A 313 -28.65 -11.71 6.16
N ILE A 314 -28.67 -10.41 5.86
CA ILE A 314 -28.90 -9.92 4.49
C ILE A 314 -27.77 -10.34 3.56
N ARG A 315 -26.50 -10.26 3.99
CA ARG A 315 -25.36 -10.72 3.18
C ARG A 315 -25.45 -12.22 2.87
N ASN A 316 -25.82 -13.04 3.84
CA ASN A 316 -26.03 -14.48 3.65
C ASN A 316 -27.19 -14.78 2.70
N LYS A 317 -28.33 -14.08 2.88
CA LYS A 317 -29.49 -14.19 2.01
C LYS A 317 -29.15 -13.85 0.56
N LEU A 318 -28.52 -12.69 0.33
CA LEU A 318 -28.07 -12.26 -1.00
C LEU A 318 -27.04 -13.22 -1.60
N ALA A 319 -26.10 -13.73 -0.80
CA ALA A 319 -25.12 -14.71 -1.27
C ALA A 319 -25.80 -15.97 -1.83
N LYS A 320 -26.80 -16.49 -1.11
CA LYS A 320 -27.58 -17.65 -1.53
C LYS A 320 -28.43 -17.35 -2.78
N GLU A 321 -29.18 -16.25 -2.79
CA GLU A 321 -30.05 -15.86 -3.91
C GLU A 321 -29.27 -15.64 -5.21
N LEU A 322 -28.13 -14.95 -5.10
CA LEU A 322 -27.30 -14.58 -6.25
C LEU A 322 -26.34 -15.69 -6.68
N GLY A 323 -26.12 -16.70 -5.84
CA GLY A 323 -25.10 -17.74 -6.07
C GLY A 323 -23.67 -17.19 -6.00
N LEU A 324 -23.45 -16.22 -5.10
CA LEU A 324 -22.19 -15.50 -4.95
C LEU A 324 -21.56 -15.75 -3.58
N SER A 325 -20.24 -15.60 -3.48
CA SER A 325 -19.58 -15.60 -2.18
C SER A 325 -19.92 -14.33 -1.39
N LEU A 326 -19.91 -14.42 -0.05
CA LEU A 326 -20.12 -13.26 0.83
C LEU A 326 -19.21 -12.08 0.51
N LYS A 327 -17.97 -12.37 0.11
CA LYS A 327 -17.01 -11.34 -0.30
C LYS A 327 -17.50 -10.57 -1.52
N LYS A 328 -18.00 -11.26 -2.56
CA LYS A 328 -18.55 -10.60 -3.75
C LYS A 328 -19.80 -9.79 -3.44
N VAL A 329 -20.68 -10.30 -2.56
CA VAL A 329 -21.85 -9.56 -2.09
C VAL A 329 -21.43 -8.27 -1.38
N LYS A 330 -20.45 -8.32 -0.47
CA LYS A 330 -19.89 -7.11 0.17
C LYS A 330 -19.37 -6.12 -0.87
N THR A 331 -18.64 -6.59 -1.89
CA THR A 331 -18.13 -5.72 -2.96
C THR A 331 -19.25 -5.08 -3.78
N ILE A 332 -20.33 -5.81 -4.08
CA ILE A 332 -21.52 -5.25 -4.76
C ILE A 332 -22.15 -4.15 -3.91
N LEU A 333 -22.42 -4.41 -2.63
CA LEU A 333 -23.03 -3.42 -1.72
C LEU A 333 -22.18 -2.15 -1.59
N GLN A 334 -20.85 -2.31 -1.48
CA GLN A 334 -19.91 -1.19 -1.46
C GLN A 334 -19.97 -0.39 -2.76
N ALA A 335 -19.98 -1.07 -3.92
CA ALA A 335 -20.06 -0.41 -5.21
C ALA A 335 -21.35 0.40 -5.36
N LEU A 336 -22.50 -0.17 -4.95
CA LEU A 336 -23.79 0.53 -4.97
C LEU A 336 -23.84 1.72 -4.02
N THR A 337 -23.23 1.60 -2.83
CA THR A 337 -23.07 2.71 -1.86
C THR A 337 -22.36 3.91 -2.50
N TYR A 338 -21.40 3.67 -3.39
CA TYR A 338 -20.68 4.69 -4.16
C TYR A 338 -21.27 4.96 -5.55
N GLY A 339 -22.53 4.57 -5.78
CA GLY A 339 -23.29 4.93 -6.97
C GLY A 339 -22.99 4.08 -8.22
N ALA A 340 -22.40 2.89 -8.09
CA ALA A 340 -22.35 1.95 -9.22
C ALA A 340 -23.77 1.65 -9.73
N LYS A 341 -23.91 1.49 -11.04
CA LYS A 341 -25.21 1.18 -11.65
C LYS A 341 -25.45 -0.31 -11.67
N LEU A 342 -26.68 -0.72 -11.38
CA LEU A 342 -27.17 -2.07 -11.70
C LEU A 342 -27.38 -2.17 -13.21
N SER A 343 -26.30 -2.47 -13.93
CA SER A 343 -26.24 -2.51 -15.38
C SER A 343 -25.58 -3.79 -15.88
N ARG A 344 -25.92 -4.18 -17.11
CA ARG A 344 -25.32 -5.31 -17.83
C ARG A 344 -24.07 -4.91 -18.61
N SER A 345 -23.77 -3.62 -18.70
CA SER A 345 -22.65 -3.09 -19.47
C SER A 345 -21.30 -3.54 -18.91
N HIS A 346 -20.37 -3.86 -19.80
CA HIS A 346 -18.99 -4.24 -19.46
C HIS A 346 -18.14 -3.07 -18.94
N HIS A 347 -18.64 -1.83 -19.06
CA HIS A 347 -18.00 -0.63 -18.50
C HIS A 347 -18.39 -0.36 -17.03
N GLU A 348 -19.27 -1.17 -16.45
CA GLU A 348 -19.81 -0.95 -15.11
C GLU A 348 -19.23 -1.95 -14.10
N ALA A 349 -18.96 -1.50 -12.88
CA ALA A 349 -18.27 -2.29 -11.85
C ALA A 349 -18.93 -3.65 -11.55
N ILE A 350 -20.26 -3.73 -11.67
CA ILE A 350 -21.02 -4.96 -11.45
C ILE A 350 -20.61 -6.08 -12.43
N TYR A 351 -20.26 -5.73 -13.67
CA TYR A 351 -19.80 -6.71 -14.66
C TYR A 351 -18.50 -7.38 -14.23
N GLU A 352 -17.53 -6.59 -13.77
CA GLU A 352 -16.24 -7.08 -13.29
C GLU A 352 -16.39 -7.91 -12.02
N ILE A 353 -17.17 -7.45 -11.04
CA ILE A 353 -17.39 -8.17 -9.77
C ILE A 353 -18.03 -9.54 -10.02
N CYS A 354 -18.93 -9.63 -10.99
CA CYS A 354 -19.56 -10.86 -11.42
C CYS A 354 -18.69 -11.73 -12.35
N ASN A 355 -17.42 -11.36 -12.59
CA ASN A 355 -16.50 -12.04 -13.51
C ASN A 355 -17.09 -12.24 -14.91
N ALA A 356 -17.78 -11.24 -15.46
CA ALA A 356 -18.45 -11.33 -16.77
C ALA A 356 -19.51 -12.45 -16.88
N ASN A 357 -19.96 -13.05 -15.78
CA ASN A 357 -20.96 -14.12 -15.82
C ASN A 357 -22.36 -13.55 -16.04
N VAL A 358 -22.87 -13.69 -17.27
CA VAL A 358 -24.17 -13.13 -17.71
C VAL A 358 -25.33 -13.53 -16.79
N LYS A 359 -25.43 -14.82 -16.42
CA LYS A 359 -26.51 -15.30 -15.54
C LYS A 359 -26.45 -14.66 -14.14
N THR A 360 -25.25 -14.47 -13.62
CA THR A 360 -25.04 -13.85 -12.31
C THR A 360 -25.33 -12.35 -12.35
N ILE A 361 -24.87 -11.67 -13.41
CA ILE A 361 -25.18 -10.26 -13.65
C ILE A 361 -26.69 -10.06 -13.74
N GLU A 362 -27.40 -10.92 -14.46
CA GLU A 362 -28.86 -10.84 -14.58
C GLU A 362 -29.55 -10.92 -13.21
N LYS A 363 -29.16 -11.89 -12.38
CA LYS A 363 -29.67 -12.02 -11.00
C LYS A 363 -29.39 -10.78 -10.16
N VAL A 364 -28.19 -10.20 -10.25
CA VAL A 364 -27.82 -8.99 -9.51
C VAL A 364 -28.64 -7.78 -9.98
N VAL A 365 -28.76 -7.57 -11.29
CA VAL A 365 -29.46 -6.41 -11.89
C VAL A 365 -30.98 -6.48 -11.68
N THR A 366 -31.56 -7.67 -11.57
CA THR A 366 -33.00 -7.87 -11.35
C THR A 366 -33.41 -7.98 -9.89
N ASN A 367 -32.45 -8.14 -8.96
CA ASN A 367 -32.76 -8.26 -7.53
C ASN A 367 -33.43 -6.98 -6.98
N ALA A 368 -34.67 -7.13 -6.51
CA ALA A 368 -35.49 -6.02 -6.04
C ALA A 368 -34.88 -5.30 -4.82
N TRP A 369 -34.27 -6.05 -3.91
CA TRP A 369 -33.65 -5.48 -2.71
C TRP A 369 -32.43 -4.61 -3.08
N LEU A 370 -31.55 -5.10 -3.96
CA LEU A 370 -30.41 -4.31 -4.45
C LEU A 370 -30.83 -3.04 -5.20
N ARG A 371 -31.95 -3.08 -5.94
CA ARG A 371 -32.51 -1.89 -6.60
C ARG A 371 -32.98 -0.85 -5.60
N ARG A 372 -33.74 -1.26 -4.58
CA ARG A 372 -34.17 -0.37 -3.49
C ARG A 372 -32.97 0.21 -2.75
N TYR A 373 -31.99 -0.63 -2.44
CA TYR A 373 -30.74 -0.22 -1.80
C TYR A 373 -29.98 0.83 -2.64
N MET A 374 -29.79 0.58 -3.94
CA MET A 374 -29.14 1.54 -4.84
C MET A 374 -29.93 2.86 -4.93
N GLU A 375 -31.25 2.81 -5.03
CA GLU A 375 -32.08 4.01 -5.14
C GLU A 375 -32.03 4.85 -3.85
N ALA A 376 -31.98 4.23 -2.67
CA ALA A 376 -31.83 4.93 -1.40
C ALA A 376 -30.58 5.83 -1.37
N PHE A 377 -29.41 5.31 -1.80
CA PHE A 377 -28.18 6.12 -1.87
C PHE A 377 -28.28 7.25 -2.90
N LYS A 378 -28.93 7.00 -4.03
CA LYS A 378 -29.14 8.00 -5.07
C LYS A 378 -30.05 9.14 -4.60
N LEU A 379 -31.15 8.82 -3.91
CA LEU A 379 -32.06 9.81 -3.36
C LEU A 379 -31.41 10.58 -2.21
N ALA A 380 -30.72 9.90 -1.30
CA ALA A 380 -29.96 10.52 -0.21
C ALA A 380 -28.91 11.50 -0.73
N SER A 381 -28.13 11.08 -1.72
CA SER A 381 -27.11 11.94 -2.35
C SER A 381 -27.72 13.22 -2.94
N LYS A 382 -28.87 13.11 -3.61
CA LYS A 382 -29.59 14.29 -4.15
C LYS A 382 -30.17 15.18 -3.05
N ALA A 383 -30.75 14.60 -2.00
CA ALA A 383 -31.33 15.36 -0.91
C ALA A 383 -30.25 16.16 -0.15
N LEU A 384 -29.12 15.53 0.14
CA LEU A 384 -27.94 16.19 0.73
C LEU A 384 -27.43 17.32 -0.17
N ALA A 385 -27.33 17.09 -1.48
CA ALA A 385 -26.89 18.12 -2.43
C ALA A 385 -27.83 19.34 -2.45
N LYS A 386 -29.16 19.13 -2.36
CA LYS A 386 -30.16 20.22 -2.33
C LYS A 386 -30.02 21.12 -1.10
N GLN A 387 -29.57 20.59 0.02
CA GLN A 387 -29.31 21.35 1.24
C GLN A 387 -27.84 21.82 1.33
N GLU A 388 -27.09 21.75 0.23
CA GLU A 388 -25.66 22.08 0.15
C GLU A 388 -24.76 21.31 1.14
N VAL A 389 -25.27 20.20 1.69
CA VAL A 389 -24.50 19.33 2.57
C VAL A 389 -23.36 18.72 1.77
N GLY A 390 -22.16 18.73 2.37
CA GLY A 390 -20.94 18.26 1.72
C GLY A 390 -20.28 19.27 0.79
N SER A 391 -20.69 20.54 0.76
CA SER A 391 -19.88 21.61 0.14
C SER A 391 -18.56 21.82 0.90
N VAL A 392 -18.58 21.58 2.21
CA VAL A 392 -17.41 21.37 3.06
C VAL A 392 -17.65 20.06 3.81
N ASN A 393 -16.65 19.19 3.92
CA ASN A 393 -16.79 17.94 4.69
C ASN A 393 -16.57 18.16 6.19
N ALA A 394 -16.76 17.10 6.98
CA ALA A 394 -16.67 17.13 8.44
C ALA A 394 -15.30 17.53 9.01
N VAL A 395 -14.25 17.60 8.17
CA VAL A 395 -12.89 18.04 8.55
C VAL A 395 -12.48 19.34 7.86
N GLY A 396 -13.45 20.12 7.36
CA GLY A 396 -13.20 21.46 6.84
C GLY A 396 -12.64 21.50 5.41
N ILE A 397 -12.68 20.41 4.65
CA ILE A 397 -12.18 20.39 3.26
C ILE A 397 -13.32 20.70 2.30
N GLU A 398 -13.10 21.71 1.45
CA GLU A 398 -14.03 22.12 0.40
C GLU A 398 -14.18 21.05 -0.70
N PHE A 399 -15.41 20.89 -1.18
CA PHE A 399 -15.73 20.01 -2.29
C PHE A 399 -15.44 20.72 -3.62
N ASN A 400 -14.48 20.20 -4.37
CA ASN A 400 -14.03 20.79 -5.63
C ASN A 400 -14.39 19.95 -6.87
N LYS A 401 -15.35 19.04 -6.75
CA LYS A 401 -15.75 18.11 -7.82
C LYS A 401 -17.17 18.40 -8.30
N THR A 402 -17.62 17.66 -9.30
CA THR A 402 -18.82 18.02 -10.08
C THR A 402 -20.00 17.08 -9.92
N THR A 403 -19.83 15.87 -9.36
CA THR A 403 -20.91 14.86 -9.33
C THR A 403 -21.45 14.58 -7.93
N ASP A 404 -22.75 14.29 -7.85
CA ASP A 404 -23.46 13.90 -6.62
C ASP A 404 -22.81 12.69 -5.92
N ARG A 405 -22.34 11.71 -6.72
CA ARG A 405 -21.66 10.51 -6.20
C ARG A 405 -20.35 10.85 -5.51
N GLU A 406 -19.59 11.77 -6.09
CA GLU A 406 -18.35 12.25 -5.51
C GLU A 406 -18.62 13.10 -4.26
N ARG A 407 -19.70 13.88 -4.25
CA ARG A 407 -20.15 14.64 -3.06
C ARG A 407 -20.51 13.69 -1.93
N LEU A 408 -21.25 12.63 -2.22
CA LEU A 408 -21.57 11.59 -1.22
C LEU A 408 -20.28 10.96 -0.68
N ALA A 409 -19.34 10.57 -1.54
CA ALA A 409 -18.05 10.05 -1.08
C ALA A 409 -17.27 11.06 -0.23
N HIS A 410 -17.31 12.35 -0.58
CA HIS A 410 -16.68 13.44 0.16
C HIS A 410 -17.25 13.60 1.58
N ILE A 411 -18.57 13.54 1.72
CA ILE A 411 -19.27 13.59 3.01
C ILE A 411 -18.87 12.38 3.86
N LEU A 412 -19.06 11.18 3.32
CA LEU A 412 -18.90 9.94 4.06
C LEU A 412 -17.45 9.69 4.49
N GLN A 413 -16.49 9.95 3.60
CA GLN A 413 -15.07 9.80 3.92
C GLN A 413 -14.55 10.92 4.84
N GLY A 414 -15.13 12.13 4.77
CA GLY A 414 -14.85 13.19 5.73
C GLY A 414 -15.30 12.81 7.14
N CYS A 415 -16.47 12.18 7.28
CA CYS A 415 -16.95 11.66 8.55
C CYS A 415 -16.07 10.52 9.09
N GLU A 416 -15.61 9.58 8.23
CA GLU A 416 -14.62 8.57 8.64
C GLU A 416 -13.35 9.23 9.19
N ARG A 417 -12.83 10.24 8.49
CA ARG A 417 -11.65 10.98 8.93
C ARG A 417 -11.88 11.63 10.30
N GLN A 418 -13.04 12.26 10.51
CA GLN A 418 -13.42 12.85 11.79
C GLN A 418 -13.43 11.81 12.92
N VAL A 419 -13.97 10.62 12.66
CA VAL A 419 -13.95 9.49 13.60
C VAL A 419 -12.53 9.08 13.98
N ILE A 420 -11.65 8.94 12.98
CA ILE A 420 -10.25 8.59 13.24
C ILE A 420 -9.52 9.71 13.99
N ASP A 421 -9.76 10.99 13.66
CA ASP A 421 -9.17 12.13 14.39
C ASP A 421 -9.61 12.17 15.87
N ALA A 422 -10.90 11.91 16.15
CA ALA A 422 -11.41 11.82 17.52
C ALA A 422 -10.73 10.69 18.31
N ILE A 423 -10.52 9.53 17.69
CA ILE A 423 -9.80 8.42 18.32
C ILE A 423 -8.35 8.79 18.57
N ILE A 424 -7.66 9.38 17.59
CA ILE A 424 -6.26 9.78 17.74
C ILE A 424 -6.12 10.76 18.90
N LYS A 425 -6.97 11.80 18.95
CA LYS A 425 -6.98 12.81 20.01
C LYS A 425 -7.14 12.23 21.42
N ARG A 426 -7.84 11.10 21.57
CA ARG A 426 -8.13 10.44 22.86
C ARG A 426 -7.26 9.21 23.14
N SER A 427 -6.33 8.91 22.25
CA SER A 427 -5.42 7.78 22.36
C SER A 427 -4.03 8.24 22.77
N ASP A 428 -3.29 7.35 23.42
CA ASP A 428 -1.86 7.56 23.58
C ASP A 428 -1.20 7.43 22.21
N ARG A 429 -0.53 8.49 21.79
CA ARG A 429 0.21 8.57 20.53
C ARG A 429 1.24 7.44 20.38
N SER A 430 1.85 7.01 21.49
CA SER A 430 2.84 5.91 21.50
C SER A 430 2.21 4.55 21.19
N ASN A 431 0.90 4.43 21.37
CA ASN A 431 0.15 3.20 21.16
C ASN A 431 -0.35 3.03 19.72
N ILE A 432 -0.40 4.09 18.91
CA ILE A 432 -0.90 4.03 17.53
C ILE A 432 0.24 3.60 16.61
N ALA A 433 0.06 2.48 15.92
CA ALA A 433 1.05 1.91 15.01
C ALA A 433 0.83 2.38 13.56
N LEU A 434 -0.40 2.33 13.06
CA LEU A 434 -0.67 2.60 11.65
C LEU A 434 -2.10 3.08 11.43
N LEU A 435 -2.28 4.00 10.48
CA LEU A 435 -3.59 4.40 9.95
C LEU A 435 -3.78 3.81 8.55
N VAL A 436 -4.87 3.09 8.33
CA VAL A 436 -5.19 2.42 7.07
C VAL A 436 -6.64 2.71 6.71
N HIS A 437 -6.90 3.71 5.86
CA HIS A 437 -8.25 4.13 5.50
C HIS A 437 -9.12 4.47 6.75
N ASP A 438 -10.17 3.69 7.00
CA ASP A 438 -11.11 3.73 8.12
C ASP A 438 -10.69 2.85 9.31
N CYS A 439 -9.48 2.29 9.25
CA CYS A 439 -8.90 1.43 10.27
C CYS A 439 -7.73 2.10 11.00
N ILE A 440 -7.68 1.86 12.31
CA ILE A 440 -6.56 2.21 13.19
C ILE A 440 -5.93 0.94 13.75
N VAL A 441 -4.60 0.84 13.66
CA VAL A 441 -3.82 -0.25 14.22
C VAL A 441 -3.09 0.23 15.46
N THR A 442 -3.19 -0.50 16.56
CA THR A 442 -2.52 -0.17 17.83
C THR A 442 -1.62 -1.29 18.32
N TYR A 443 -0.56 -0.93 19.05
CA TYR A 443 0.36 -1.89 19.63
C TYR A 443 -0.29 -2.70 20.76
N ASN A 444 -1.04 -2.02 21.63
CA ASN A 444 -1.75 -2.65 22.74
C ASN A 444 -3.25 -2.68 22.46
N LYS A 445 -3.91 -3.69 23.03
CA LYS A 445 -5.37 -3.86 22.94
C LYS A 445 -6.11 -2.68 23.54
N VAL A 446 -7.08 -2.15 22.78
CA VAL A 446 -8.01 -1.10 23.21
C VAL A 446 -9.41 -1.70 23.34
N LYS A 447 -10.10 -1.38 24.45
CA LYS A 447 -11.48 -1.87 24.65
C LYS A 447 -12.42 -1.22 23.63
N LEU A 448 -13.13 -2.03 22.83
CA LEU A 448 -14.12 -1.55 21.84
C LEU A 448 -15.13 -0.56 22.41
N LYS A 449 -15.67 -0.84 23.61
CA LYS A 449 -16.60 0.08 24.31
C LYS A 449 -16.03 1.49 24.50
N ARG A 450 -14.70 1.63 24.67
CA ARG A 450 -14.04 2.93 24.79
C ARG A 450 -14.03 3.66 23.44
N LEU A 451 -13.73 2.96 22.35
CA LEU A 451 -13.74 3.54 21.00
C LEU A 451 -15.14 4.04 20.65
N ASN A 452 -16.17 3.20 20.79
CA ASN A 452 -17.57 3.58 20.53
C ASN A 452 -17.99 4.80 21.38
N LYS A 453 -17.61 4.81 22.66
CA LYS A 453 -17.91 5.93 23.57
C LYS A 453 -17.25 7.23 23.13
N VAL A 454 -15.98 7.20 22.71
CA VAL A 454 -15.28 8.39 22.20
C VAL A 454 -16.00 8.96 20.98
N VAL A 455 -16.35 8.10 20.02
CA VAL A 455 -17.07 8.52 18.81
C VAL A 455 -18.42 9.14 19.14
N LYS A 456 -19.20 8.49 20.02
CA LYS A 456 -20.50 9.01 20.45
C LYS A 456 -20.40 10.33 21.19
N GLN A 457 -19.39 10.52 22.02
CA GLN A 457 -19.19 11.74 22.80
C GLN A 457 -18.67 12.92 21.98
N GLU A 458 -17.75 12.68 21.04
CA GLU A 458 -17.13 13.77 20.28
C GLU A 458 -17.88 14.13 18.99
N ILE A 459 -18.52 13.15 18.37
CA ILE A 459 -19.13 13.30 17.02
C ILE A 459 -20.65 13.14 17.08
N GLY A 460 -21.18 12.52 18.14
CA GLY A 460 -22.59 12.20 18.27
C GLY A 460 -23.00 10.95 17.48
N PHE A 461 -22.07 10.25 16.84
CA PHE A 461 -22.38 9.05 16.08
C PHE A 461 -22.38 7.77 16.93
N ASP A 462 -23.35 6.90 16.69
CA ASP A 462 -23.39 5.53 17.22
C ASP A 462 -22.77 4.56 16.21
N LEU A 463 -21.45 4.39 16.29
CA LEU A 463 -20.67 3.52 15.41
C LEU A 463 -20.03 2.37 16.20
N GLU A 464 -19.95 1.23 15.53
CA GLU A 464 -19.33 0.01 16.07
C GLU A 464 -18.00 -0.26 15.37
N PHE A 465 -17.04 -0.77 16.13
CA PHE A 465 -15.74 -1.21 15.62
C PHE A 465 -15.65 -2.74 15.70
N SER A 466 -15.03 -3.33 14.68
CA SER A 466 -14.56 -4.71 14.71
C SER A 466 -13.09 -4.74 15.14
N GLU A 467 -12.70 -5.76 15.89
CA GLU A 467 -11.30 -6.01 16.29
C GLU A 467 -10.76 -7.21 15.50
N ASP A 468 -9.57 -7.08 14.94
CA ASP A 468 -8.78 -8.20 14.43
C ASP A 468 -7.38 -8.18 15.04
N TRP A 469 -6.82 -9.34 15.32
CA TRP A 469 -5.46 -9.46 15.84
C TRP A 469 -4.50 -9.75 14.68
N TYR A 470 -3.42 -8.98 14.64
CA TYR A 470 -2.38 -9.05 13.61
C TYR A 470 -1.46 -10.24 13.78
#